data_AF-A0AAQ4R0C9-F1
#
_entry.id   AF-A0AAQ4R0C9-F1
#
_cell.length_a   1.000
_cell.length_b   1.000
_cell.length_c   1.000
_cell.angle_alpha   90.00
_cell.angle_beta   90.00
_cell.angle_gamma   90.00
#
_symmetry.space_group_name_H-M   'P 1'
#
loop_
_entity.id
_entity.type
_entity.pdbx_description
1 polymer ?
#
loop_
_entity_poly.entity_id
_entity_poly.type
_entity_poly.pdbx_seq_one_letter_code
_entity_poly.pdbx_strand_id
1 'polypeptide(L)'
;MEDKHLSQDQCAYYAVFDGHGGVDAATYAATHLHVALSKQESLQSDASSALKMAFKHTDDMFRGKAKRERLRSGTTGVVVLIQRQQLSVAWLGDSQALLVRGGQAVTLMDPHKPDREDEKQRVEDLGGCITFMGCWRVNGTYAVSRAIGDFDQKPYVSGDADCVTTQLLGDEDYVLLACDGFFDAVEPSEVPHLVREALRRPDAAGLRVAQQLVCHAKEAGSSDNITVMLVFLRPLKQLVGRSTAAPLSLPSIVTVATPVELSALTVFL
;
A
#
# COMPACT_ATOMS: atom_id res chain seq x y z
N MET A 1 -19.93 28.50 3.80
CA MET A 1 -19.10 27.40 3.26
C MET A 1 -17.84 27.42 4.08
N GLU A 2 -17.69 26.47 5.00
CA GLU A 2 -16.51 26.40 5.88
C GLU A 2 -15.43 25.56 5.21
N ASP A 3 -14.38 26.24 4.76
CA ASP A 3 -13.15 25.60 4.30
C ASP A 3 -12.44 24.97 5.50
N LYS A 4 -12.68 23.67 5.73
CA LYS A 4 -11.98 22.90 6.76
C LYS A 4 -10.57 22.61 6.28
N HIS A 5 -9.64 23.46 6.70
CA HIS A 5 -8.21 23.21 6.65
C HIS A 5 -7.90 21.93 7.45
N LEU A 6 -6.98 21.09 6.97
CA LEU A 6 -6.38 20.06 7.82
C LEU A 6 -5.75 20.77 9.02
N SER A 7 -6.28 20.56 10.22
CA SER A 7 -5.65 21.07 11.44
C SER A 7 -4.25 20.45 11.57
N GLN A 8 -3.33 21.12 12.27
CA GLN A 8 -1.97 20.62 12.50
C GLN A 8 -1.91 19.24 13.19
N ASP A 9 -3.05 18.79 13.73
CA ASP A 9 -3.23 17.53 14.44
C ASP A 9 -3.87 16.41 13.60
N GLN A 10 -4.34 16.68 12.36
CA GLN A 10 -4.98 15.65 11.54
C GLN A 10 -3.96 14.70 10.91
N CYS A 11 -4.13 13.41 11.21
CA CYS A 11 -3.38 12.31 10.65
C CYS A 11 -4.31 11.45 9.78
N ALA A 12 -3.92 11.15 8.56
CA ALA A 12 -4.65 10.26 7.68
C ALA A 12 -3.84 8.98 7.43
N TYR A 13 -4.48 7.83 7.63
CA TYR A 13 -3.89 6.52 7.45
C TYR A 13 -4.66 5.74 6.37
N TYR A 14 -3.91 5.23 5.40
CA TYR A 14 -4.41 4.42 4.30
C TYR A 14 -3.57 3.16 4.18
N ALA A 15 -4.20 2.02 3.96
CA ALA A 15 -3.46 0.77 3.81
C ALA A 15 -4.14 -0.21 2.85
N VAL A 16 -3.31 -1.02 2.20
CA VAL A 16 -3.71 -2.22 1.45
C VAL A 16 -2.91 -3.40 2.02
N PHE A 17 -3.62 -4.49 2.30
CA PHE A 17 -3.06 -5.74 2.79
C PHE A 17 -3.49 -6.85 1.83
N ASP A 18 -2.53 -7.45 1.12
CA ASP A 18 -2.81 -8.60 0.27
C ASP A 18 -2.47 -9.89 1.04
N GLY A 19 -3.43 -10.79 1.17
CA GLY A 19 -3.33 -11.98 2.01
C GLY A 19 -3.11 -13.24 1.20
N HIS A 20 -2.25 -14.12 1.69
CA HIS A 20 -1.99 -15.42 1.06
C HIS A 20 -2.00 -16.54 2.11
N GLY A 21 -2.35 -17.76 1.66
CA GLY A 21 -2.44 -18.92 2.57
C GLY A 21 -3.58 -18.82 3.60
N GLY A 22 -4.58 -17.96 3.35
CA GLY A 22 -5.72 -17.67 4.23
C GLY A 22 -5.87 -16.17 4.52
N VAL A 23 -6.99 -15.78 5.11
CA VAL A 23 -7.34 -14.35 5.31
C VAL A 23 -6.93 -13.77 6.66
N ASP A 24 -6.50 -14.62 7.61
CA ASP A 24 -6.32 -14.21 9.00
C ASP A 24 -5.22 -13.14 9.17
N ALA A 25 -4.10 -13.28 8.47
CA ALA A 25 -2.99 -12.33 8.55
C ALA A 25 -3.40 -10.94 8.05
N ALA A 26 -4.01 -10.87 6.85
CA ALA A 26 -4.51 -9.62 6.27
C ALA A 26 -5.58 -8.97 7.16
N THR A 27 -6.54 -9.76 7.63
CA THR A 27 -7.60 -9.29 8.55
C THR A 27 -7.02 -8.77 9.87
N TYR A 28 -6.02 -9.47 10.40
CA TYR A 28 -5.34 -9.07 11.64
C TYR A 28 -4.58 -7.76 11.44
N ALA A 29 -3.81 -7.63 10.36
CA ALA A 29 -3.06 -6.42 10.03
C ALA A 29 -3.98 -5.21 9.83
N ALA A 30 -5.07 -5.37 9.05
CA ALA A 30 -6.08 -4.33 8.87
C ALA A 30 -6.67 -3.84 10.20
N THR A 31 -6.95 -4.77 11.12
CA THR A 31 -7.57 -4.46 12.41
C THR A 31 -6.60 -3.86 13.42
N HIS A 32 -5.32 -4.23 13.41
CA HIS A 32 -4.41 -3.94 14.52
C HIS A 32 -3.25 -3.00 14.18
N LEU A 33 -2.83 -2.87 12.92
CA LEU A 33 -1.62 -2.12 12.58
C LEU A 33 -1.78 -0.63 12.89
N HIS A 34 -2.89 -0.02 12.50
CA HIS A 34 -3.17 1.38 12.80
C HIS A 34 -3.28 1.66 14.32
N VAL A 35 -3.78 0.69 15.09
CA VAL A 35 -3.83 0.76 16.56
C VAL A 35 -2.43 0.62 17.18
N ALA A 36 -1.58 -0.23 16.61
CA ALA A 36 -0.18 -0.34 17.03
C ALA A 36 0.60 0.95 16.71
N LEU A 37 0.31 1.58 15.58
CA LEU A 37 0.89 2.84 15.15
C LEU A 37 0.48 4.00 16.05
N SER A 38 -0.81 4.12 16.40
CA SER A 38 -1.31 5.22 17.24
C SER A 38 -0.74 5.20 18.67
N LYS A 39 -0.20 4.06 19.09
CA LYS A 39 0.49 3.89 20.40
C LYS A 39 1.99 4.18 20.35
N GLN A 40 2.57 4.44 19.17
CA GLN A 40 3.99 4.77 19.07
C GLN A 40 4.24 6.21 19.50
N GLU A 41 5.02 6.40 20.56
CA GLU A 41 5.39 7.74 21.06
C GLU A 41 6.15 8.56 20.01
N SER A 42 6.90 7.89 19.13
CA SER A 42 7.67 8.54 18.07
C SER A 42 6.82 8.95 16.85
N LEU A 43 5.51 8.66 16.79
CA LEU A 43 4.69 8.90 15.59
C LEU A 43 4.79 10.34 15.07
N GLN A 44 4.82 11.31 15.99
CA GLN A 44 4.83 12.75 15.67
C GLN A 44 6.21 13.31 15.32
N SER A 45 7.29 12.65 15.75
CA SER A 45 8.67 13.11 15.63
C SER A 45 9.47 12.33 14.59
N ASP A 46 9.19 11.03 14.47
CA ASP A 46 9.80 10.08 13.56
C ASP A 46 8.77 9.03 13.14
N ALA A 47 7.94 9.42 12.16
CA ALA A 47 6.92 8.56 11.57
C ALA A 47 7.52 7.30 10.93
N SER A 48 8.75 7.36 10.42
CA SER A 48 9.41 6.21 9.78
C SER A 48 9.69 5.11 10.80
N SER A 49 10.35 5.47 11.91
CA SER A 49 10.58 4.53 13.01
C SER A 49 9.27 4.05 13.62
N ALA A 50 8.28 4.92 13.80
CA ALA A 50 6.97 4.55 14.32
C ALA A 50 6.26 3.51 13.43
N LEU A 51 6.25 3.70 12.11
CA LEU A 51 5.66 2.76 11.16
C LEU A 51 6.38 1.41 11.21
N LYS A 52 7.71 1.39 11.16
CA LYS A 52 8.49 0.14 11.24
C LYS A 52 8.23 -0.61 12.54
N MET A 53 8.16 0.10 13.67
CA MET A 53 7.84 -0.49 14.97
C MET A 53 6.40 -1.01 15.03
N ALA A 54 5.44 -0.31 14.42
CA ALA A 54 4.05 -0.75 14.34
C ALA A 54 3.93 -2.06 13.54
N PHE A 55 4.56 -2.14 12.36
CA PHE A 55 4.63 -3.37 11.56
C PHE A 55 5.21 -4.54 12.36
N LYS A 56 6.39 -4.33 12.98
CA LYS A 56 7.06 -5.35 13.80
C LYS A 56 6.18 -5.82 14.96
N HIS A 57 5.56 -4.88 15.67
CA HIS A 57 4.67 -5.18 16.79
C HIS A 57 3.44 -5.97 16.33
N THR A 58 2.84 -5.61 15.20
CA THR A 58 1.71 -6.35 14.61
C THR A 58 2.11 -7.77 14.21
N ASP A 59 3.29 -7.97 13.60
CA ASP A 59 3.80 -9.31 13.25
C ASP A 59 4.04 -10.18 14.49
N ASP A 60 4.69 -9.62 15.52
CA ASP A 60 4.93 -10.29 16.79
C ASP A 60 3.62 -10.71 17.49
N MET A 61 2.61 -9.84 17.47
CA MET A 61 1.29 -10.11 18.04
C MET A 61 0.55 -11.19 17.24
N PHE A 62 0.60 -11.12 15.91
CA PHE A 62 0.02 -12.15 15.04
C PHE A 62 0.70 -13.51 15.24
N ARG A 63 2.02 -13.56 15.48
CA ARG A 63 2.75 -14.81 15.82
C ARG A 63 2.14 -15.53 17.00
N GLY A 64 1.78 -14.80 18.04
CA GLY A 64 1.12 -15.35 19.22
C GLY A 64 -0.25 -15.96 18.88
N LYS A 65 -1.04 -15.28 18.05
CA LYS A 65 -2.35 -15.78 17.57
C LYS A 65 -2.17 -17.00 16.67
N ALA A 66 -1.34 -16.90 15.65
CA ALA A 66 -1.07 -17.95 14.68
C ALA A 66 -0.57 -19.25 15.33
N LYS A 67 0.30 -19.16 16.35
CA LYS A 67 0.75 -20.34 17.10
C LYS A 67 -0.37 -21.02 17.88
N ARG A 68 -1.26 -20.25 18.52
CA ARG A 68 -2.39 -20.79 19.29
C ARG A 68 -3.44 -21.45 18.38
N GLU A 69 -3.69 -20.84 17.23
CA GLU A 69 -4.75 -21.23 16.31
C GLU A 69 -4.26 -22.07 15.11
N ARG A 70 -2.94 -22.34 15.05
CA ARG A 70 -2.26 -23.08 13.96
C ARG A 70 -2.47 -22.45 12.58
N LEU A 71 -2.45 -21.12 12.52
CA LEU A 71 -2.59 -20.36 11.28
C LEU A 71 -1.24 -20.31 10.54
N ARG A 72 -1.30 -20.37 9.20
CA ARG A 72 -0.13 -20.29 8.31
C ARG A 72 -0.25 -19.19 7.27
N SER A 73 -1.28 -18.35 7.37
CA SER A 73 -1.47 -17.23 6.45
C SER A 73 -0.38 -16.18 6.64
N GLY A 74 -0.10 -15.48 5.55
CA GLY A 74 0.75 -14.30 5.51
C GLY A 74 0.02 -13.16 4.81
N THR A 75 0.58 -11.96 4.93
CA THR A 75 0.07 -10.81 4.19
C THR A 75 1.18 -9.82 3.88
N THR A 76 1.12 -9.27 2.68
CA THR A 76 1.81 -8.01 2.35
C THR A 76 1.12 -6.85 3.06
N GLY A 77 1.76 -5.70 3.09
CA GLY A 77 1.13 -4.49 3.61
C GLY A 77 1.83 -3.27 3.07
N VAL A 78 1.07 -2.34 2.49
CA VAL A 78 1.55 -1.01 2.16
C VAL A 78 0.68 0.02 2.88
N VAL A 79 1.33 0.94 3.58
CA VAL A 79 0.69 1.98 4.38
C VAL A 79 1.15 3.34 3.88
N VAL A 80 0.20 4.23 3.65
CA VAL A 80 0.44 5.66 3.45
C VAL A 80 -0.07 6.42 4.67
N LEU A 81 0.84 7.14 5.33
CA LEU A 81 0.55 8.04 6.44
C LEU A 81 0.75 9.49 5.97
N ILE A 82 -0.30 10.30 6.05
CA ILE A 82 -0.24 11.73 5.76
C ILE A 82 -0.46 12.47 7.06
N GLN A 83 0.54 13.23 7.48
CA GLN A 83 0.47 14.07 8.67
C GLN A 83 1.21 15.37 8.41
N ARG A 84 0.59 16.50 8.79
CA ARG A 84 1.10 17.85 8.50
C ARG A 84 1.32 18.05 6.99
N GLN A 85 2.58 18.10 6.56
CA GLN A 85 3.01 18.24 5.16
C GLN A 85 3.99 17.12 4.78
N GLN A 86 3.83 15.94 5.39
CA GLN A 86 4.66 14.77 5.09
C GLN A 86 3.77 13.61 4.68
N LEU A 87 4.23 12.88 3.68
CA LEU A 87 3.69 11.60 3.25
C LEU A 87 4.75 10.54 3.54
N SER A 88 4.44 9.62 4.45
CA SER A 88 5.29 8.47 4.74
C SER A 88 4.66 7.23 4.12
N VAL A 89 5.46 6.45 3.39
CA VAL A 89 5.08 5.13 2.88
C VAL A 89 5.88 4.10 3.64
N ALA A 90 5.22 3.12 4.24
CA ALA A 90 5.86 1.96 4.84
C ALA A 90 5.28 0.68 4.27
N TRP A 91 6.13 -0.30 3.97
CA TRP A 91 5.68 -1.51 3.29
C TRP A 91 6.43 -2.79 3.67
N LEU A 92 5.74 -3.91 3.45
CA LEU A 92 6.20 -5.30 3.47
C LEU A 92 5.58 -6.02 2.26
N GLY A 93 6.37 -6.79 1.53
CA GLY A 93 5.90 -7.48 0.32
C GLY A 93 5.85 -6.58 -0.91
N ASP A 94 4.98 -6.91 -1.85
CA ASP A 94 4.91 -6.36 -3.20
C ASP A 94 3.63 -5.59 -3.54
N SER A 95 2.72 -5.40 -2.58
CA SER A 95 1.77 -4.29 -2.64
C SER A 95 2.51 -2.96 -2.68
N GLN A 96 2.05 -2.01 -3.49
CA GLN A 96 2.80 -0.78 -3.79
C GLN A 96 1.97 0.48 -3.57
N ALA A 97 2.68 1.58 -3.33
CA ALA A 97 2.14 2.93 -3.35
C ALA A 97 2.84 3.76 -4.43
N LEU A 98 2.04 4.47 -5.23
CA LEU A 98 2.50 5.35 -6.30
C LEU A 98 2.00 6.77 -6.03
N LEU A 99 2.93 7.72 -5.92
CA LEU A 99 2.59 9.14 -5.90
C LEU A 99 2.52 9.66 -7.32
N VAL A 100 1.50 10.46 -7.62
CA VAL A 100 1.42 11.21 -8.88
C VAL A 100 1.53 12.69 -8.59
N ARG A 101 2.50 13.34 -9.23
CA ARG A 101 2.80 14.77 -9.10
C ARG A 101 2.88 15.38 -10.48
N GLY A 102 2.09 16.43 -10.71
CA GLY A 102 2.04 17.09 -12.03
C GLY A 102 1.70 16.13 -13.17
N GLY A 103 0.86 15.11 -12.90
CA GLY A 103 0.46 14.04 -13.82
C GLY A 103 1.57 13.10 -14.24
N GLN A 104 2.66 13.04 -13.47
CA GLN A 104 3.75 12.09 -13.65
C GLN A 104 3.82 11.16 -12.45
N ALA A 105 4.08 9.89 -12.73
CA ALA A 105 4.35 8.86 -11.74
C ALA A 105 5.68 9.14 -11.02
N VAL A 106 5.67 9.07 -9.69
CA VAL A 106 6.86 9.23 -8.84
C VAL A 106 7.03 7.95 -8.03
N THR A 107 8.12 7.23 -8.30
CA THR A 107 8.49 6.03 -7.55
C THR A 107 8.89 6.41 -6.13
N LEU A 108 8.14 5.92 -5.14
CA LEU A 108 8.43 6.14 -3.72
C LEU A 108 9.14 4.95 -3.08
N MET A 109 8.85 3.75 -3.54
CA MET A 109 9.23 2.50 -2.90
C MET A 109 9.63 1.47 -3.96
N ASP A 110 10.38 0.45 -3.52
CA ASP A 110 10.74 -0.70 -4.32
C ASP A 110 10.12 -1.97 -3.69
N PRO A 111 9.22 -2.67 -4.40
CA PRO A 111 8.56 -3.89 -3.92
C PRO A 111 9.55 -4.94 -3.39
N HIS A 112 9.20 -5.66 -2.34
CA HIS A 112 10.04 -6.72 -1.78
C HIS A 112 9.91 -8.04 -2.57
N LYS A 113 10.25 -8.00 -3.88
CA LYS A 113 10.26 -9.19 -4.73
C LYS A 113 11.49 -10.07 -4.44
N PRO A 114 11.37 -11.41 -4.49
CA PRO A 114 12.47 -12.31 -4.14
C PRO A 114 13.73 -12.19 -5.02
N ASP A 115 13.61 -11.65 -6.24
CA ASP A 115 14.74 -11.38 -7.15
C ASP A 115 15.37 -9.99 -6.99
N ARG A 116 14.84 -9.15 -6.10
CA ARG A 116 15.52 -7.91 -5.73
C ARG A 116 16.86 -8.26 -5.07
N GLU A 117 17.94 -7.66 -5.56
CA GLU A 117 19.30 -8.14 -5.27
C GLU A 117 19.63 -8.21 -3.77
N ASP A 118 19.21 -7.21 -2.98
CA ASP A 118 19.42 -7.19 -1.53
C ASP A 118 18.53 -8.22 -0.79
N GLU A 119 17.30 -8.46 -1.23
CA GLU A 119 16.42 -9.50 -0.68
C GLU A 119 16.94 -10.90 -0.99
N LYS A 120 17.38 -11.12 -2.23
CA LYS A 120 17.99 -12.36 -2.67
C LYS A 120 19.23 -12.67 -1.84
N GLN A 121 20.16 -11.72 -1.74
CA GLN A 121 21.37 -11.88 -0.95
C GLN A 121 21.03 -12.15 0.53
N ARG A 122 20.07 -11.42 1.11
CA ARG A 122 19.62 -11.64 2.49
C ARG A 122 19.08 -13.04 2.71
N VAL A 123 18.29 -13.57 1.77
CA VAL A 123 17.73 -14.93 1.87
C VAL A 123 18.83 -15.99 1.72
N GLU A 124 19.77 -15.81 0.79
CA GLU A 124 20.90 -16.72 0.54
C GLU A 124 21.88 -16.74 1.73
N ASP A 125 22.16 -15.59 2.35
CA ASP A 125 22.99 -15.47 3.55
C ASP A 125 22.40 -16.21 4.76
N LEU A 126 21.07 -16.35 4.81
CA LEU A 126 20.36 -17.14 5.82
C LEU A 126 20.34 -18.64 5.50
N GLY A 127 20.91 -19.07 4.38
CA GLY A 127 20.92 -20.45 3.90
C GLY A 127 19.67 -20.85 3.10
N GLY A 128 18.85 -19.89 2.70
CA GLY A 128 17.71 -20.10 1.81
C GLY A 128 18.13 -20.06 0.34
N CYS A 129 17.15 -20.15 -0.57
CA CYS A 129 17.39 -19.97 -1.99
C CYS A 129 16.26 -19.23 -2.70
N ILE A 130 16.59 -18.56 -3.79
CA ILE A 130 15.61 -17.94 -4.70
C ILE A 130 15.50 -18.79 -5.96
N THR A 131 14.29 -19.26 -6.27
CA THR A 131 14.03 -20.15 -7.41
C THR A 131 12.95 -19.58 -8.30
N PHE A 132 13.13 -19.65 -9.62
CA PHE A 132 12.12 -19.25 -10.59
C PHE A 132 11.15 -20.40 -10.90
N MET A 133 9.86 -20.21 -10.61
CA MET A 133 8.78 -21.16 -10.91
C MET A 133 7.54 -20.40 -11.39
N GLY A 134 7.60 -19.87 -12.62
CA GLY A 134 6.61 -18.95 -13.17
C GLY A 134 6.78 -17.51 -12.65
N CYS A 135 7.11 -17.38 -11.36
CA CYS A 135 7.64 -16.17 -10.73
C CYS A 135 8.78 -16.55 -9.78
N TRP A 136 9.56 -15.56 -9.33
CA TRP A 136 10.61 -15.77 -8.35
C TRP A 136 10.04 -16.10 -6.97
N ARG A 137 10.58 -17.12 -6.31
CA ARG A 137 10.09 -17.62 -5.04
C ARG A 137 11.19 -17.88 -4.03
N VAL A 138 10.96 -17.48 -2.79
CA VAL A 138 11.77 -17.86 -1.62
C VAL A 138 11.53 -19.33 -1.33
N ASN A 139 12.63 -20.11 -1.27
CA ASN A 139 12.64 -21.55 -1.05
C ASN A 139 11.66 -22.31 -1.97
N GLY A 140 11.48 -21.82 -3.20
CA GLY A 140 10.57 -22.39 -4.20
C GLY A 140 9.07 -22.25 -3.87
N THR A 141 8.70 -21.57 -2.77
CA THR A 141 7.32 -21.55 -2.28
C THR A 141 6.68 -20.16 -2.33
N TYR A 142 7.31 -19.13 -1.76
CA TYR A 142 6.66 -17.82 -1.55
C TYR A 142 7.13 -16.76 -2.54
N ALA A 143 6.18 -16.09 -3.20
CA ALA A 143 6.47 -15.07 -4.21
C ALA A 143 6.85 -13.70 -3.64
N VAL A 144 6.88 -13.56 -2.32
CA VAL A 144 7.31 -12.35 -1.59
C VAL A 144 8.47 -12.66 -0.65
N SER A 145 9.37 -11.69 -0.46
CA SER A 145 10.52 -11.83 0.45
C SER A 145 10.28 -11.25 1.84
N ARG A 146 9.23 -10.44 2.02
CA ARG A 146 8.82 -9.88 3.32
C ARG A 146 7.31 -9.89 3.48
N ALA A 147 6.81 -10.19 4.68
CA ALA A 147 5.39 -10.28 5.00
C ALA A 147 5.15 -10.28 6.52
N ILE A 148 3.95 -9.89 6.94
CA ILE A 148 3.40 -10.24 8.26
C ILE A 148 2.92 -11.70 8.19
N GLY A 149 3.15 -12.50 9.22
CA GLY A 149 2.79 -13.91 9.22
C GLY A 149 3.89 -14.80 8.65
N ASP A 150 3.52 -15.81 7.85
CA ASP A 150 4.48 -16.75 7.22
C ASP A 150 5.51 -17.34 8.19
N PHE A 151 5.08 -17.69 9.40
CA PHE A 151 6.00 -18.05 10.48
C PHE A 151 6.86 -19.28 10.19
N ASP A 152 6.40 -20.19 9.34
CA ASP A 152 7.17 -21.35 8.89
C ASP A 152 8.32 -20.98 7.95
N GLN A 153 8.32 -19.76 7.41
CA GLN A 153 9.35 -19.24 6.52
C GLN A 153 10.26 -18.21 7.15
N LYS A 154 10.00 -17.82 8.41
CA LYS A 154 10.92 -16.95 9.14
C LYS A 154 12.21 -17.75 9.44
N PRO A 155 13.41 -17.20 9.19
CA PRO A 155 13.70 -15.79 8.90
C PRO A 155 13.80 -15.43 7.40
N TYR A 156 13.61 -16.36 6.47
CA TYR A 156 13.72 -16.11 5.03
C TYR A 156 12.71 -15.06 4.54
N VAL A 157 11.43 -15.20 4.89
CA VAL A 157 10.42 -14.15 4.64
C VAL A 157 10.45 -13.15 5.80
N SER A 158 11.08 -11.98 5.64
CA SER A 158 11.29 -11.04 6.76
C SER A 158 9.98 -10.37 7.23
N GLY A 159 9.91 -10.00 8.51
CA GLY A 159 8.84 -9.16 9.08
C GLY A 159 9.23 -7.69 9.24
N ASP A 160 10.42 -7.31 8.76
CA ASP A 160 10.95 -5.96 8.93
C ASP A 160 10.53 -5.06 7.75
N ALA A 161 9.75 -4.03 8.04
CA ALA A 161 9.21 -3.11 7.03
C ALA A 161 10.25 -2.07 6.60
N ASP A 162 10.16 -1.68 5.32
CA ASP A 162 10.85 -0.49 4.82
C ASP A 162 9.94 0.73 4.93
N CYS A 163 10.54 1.92 4.96
CA CYS A 163 9.78 3.16 4.99
C CYS A 163 10.56 4.30 4.36
N VAL A 164 9.83 5.14 3.61
CA VAL A 164 10.29 6.42 3.06
C VAL A 164 9.35 7.54 3.52
N THR A 165 9.88 8.74 3.71
CA THR A 165 9.08 9.94 3.97
C THR A 165 9.43 11.00 2.94
N THR A 166 8.42 11.59 2.30
CA THR A 166 8.55 12.74 1.40
C THR A 166 7.78 13.93 1.92
N GLN A 167 8.30 15.13 1.67
CA GLN A 167 7.57 16.37 1.92
C GLN A 167 6.51 16.57 0.83
N LEU A 168 5.32 17.00 1.25
CA LEU A 168 4.24 17.45 0.38
C LEU A 168 4.39 18.95 0.14
N LEU A 169 4.46 19.35 -1.13
CA LEU A 169 4.66 20.74 -1.54
C LEU A 169 3.39 21.39 -2.11
N GLY A 170 2.30 20.64 -2.21
CA GLY A 170 1.02 21.11 -2.76
C GLY A 170 0.91 20.91 -4.28
N ASP A 171 1.92 20.30 -4.90
CA ASP A 171 1.95 19.97 -6.32
C ASP A 171 1.64 18.49 -6.60
N GLU A 172 1.29 17.73 -5.57
CA GLU A 172 0.87 16.34 -5.67
C GLU A 172 -0.60 16.22 -6.10
N ASP A 173 -0.91 15.33 -7.04
CA ASP A 173 -2.27 15.10 -7.53
C ASP A 173 -3.02 14.12 -6.64
N TYR A 174 -2.43 12.94 -6.44
CA TYR A 174 -3.00 11.83 -5.68
C TYR A 174 -1.92 10.81 -5.35
N VAL A 175 -2.22 9.94 -4.39
CA VAL A 175 -1.48 8.70 -4.14
C VAL A 175 -2.39 7.51 -4.40
N LEU A 176 -1.87 6.50 -5.08
CA LEU A 176 -2.54 5.23 -5.35
C LEU A 176 -1.85 4.14 -4.54
N LEU A 177 -2.63 3.32 -3.84
CA LEU A 177 -2.17 2.08 -3.21
C LEU A 177 -2.85 0.91 -3.91
N ALA A 178 -2.10 -0.13 -4.28
CA ALA A 178 -2.68 -1.33 -4.86
C ALA A 178 -1.81 -2.58 -4.61
N CYS A 179 -2.43 -3.75 -4.68
CA CYS A 179 -1.72 -5.02 -4.65
C CYS A 179 -1.06 -5.37 -5.99
N ASP A 180 -0.30 -6.46 -6.01
CA ASP A 180 0.32 -7.04 -7.21
C ASP A 180 -0.72 -7.43 -8.27
N GLY A 181 -1.92 -7.86 -7.89
CA GLY A 181 -3.01 -8.11 -8.83
C GLY A 181 -3.37 -6.91 -9.72
N PHE A 182 -3.01 -5.68 -9.32
CA PHE A 182 -3.02 -4.51 -10.19
C PHE A 182 -1.66 -4.29 -10.87
N PHE A 183 -0.57 -4.21 -10.09
CA PHE A 183 0.74 -3.78 -10.57
C PHE A 183 1.49 -4.80 -11.44
N ASP A 184 1.11 -6.07 -11.43
CA ASP A 184 1.64 -7.07 -12.36
C ASP A 184 1.00 -6.96 -13.76
N ALA A 185 -0.16 -6.29 -13.88
CA ALA A 185 -0.86 -6.08 -15.15
C ALA A 185 -0.76 -4.64 -15.66
N VAL A 186 -0.40 -3.68 -14.81
CA VAL A 186 -0.37 -2.24 -15.14
C VAL A 186 0.96 -1.63 -14.71
N GLU A 187 1.70 -1.08 -15.67
CA GLU A 187 2.96 -0.40 -15.40
C GLU A 187 2.71 0.90 -14.59
N PRO A 188 3.52 1.21 -13.56
CA PRO A 188 3.35 2.43 -12.76
C PRO A 188 3.33 3.72 -13.60
N SER A 189 4.06 3.73 -14.72
CA SER A 189 4.12 4.88 -15.64
C SER A 189 2.82 5.12 -16.44
N GLU A 190 1.96 4.11 -16.56
CA GLU A 190 0.68 4.19 -17.28
C GLU A 190 -0.46 4.70 -16.39
N VAL A 191 -0.34 4.52 -15.07
CA VAL A 191 -1.36 4.91 -14.09
C VAL A 191 -1.85 6.36 -14.24
N PRO A 192 -0.97 7.39 -14.43
CA PRO A 192 -1.42 8.77 -14.65
C PRO A 192 -2.33 8.94 -15.86
N HIS A 193 -2.06 8.19 -16.93
CA HIS A 193 -2.88 8.23 -18.13
C HIS A 193 -4.26 7.63 -17.86
N LEU A 194 -4.31 6.42 -17.27
CA LEU A 194 -5.55 5.71 -16.97
C LEU A 194 -6.48 6.50 -16.04
N VAL A 195 -5.94 7.07 -14.96
CA VAL A 195 -6.71 7.90 -14.03
C VAL A 195 -7.27 9.13 -14.74
N ARG A 196 -6.48 9.78 -15.59
CA ARG A 196 -6.92 10.96 -16.34
C ARG A 196 -8.02 10.63 -17.34
N GLU A 197 -7.94 9.50 -18.03
CA GLU A 197 -9.01 9.05 -18.93
C GLU A 197 -10.29 8.74 -18.18
N ALA A 198 -10.18 8.06 -17.03
CA ALA A 198 -11.31 7.77 -16.18
C ALA A 198 -12.01 9.04 -15.64
N LEU A 199 -11.22 10.05 -15.28
CA LEU A 199 -11.73 11.34 -14.79
C LEU A 199 -12.43 12.20 -15.85
N ARG A 200 -12.18 11.96 -17.14
CA ARG A 200 -12.86 12.69 -18.24
C ARG A 200 -14.27 12.21 -18.52
N ARG A 201 -14.66 11.05 -18.00
CA ARG A 201 -15.99 10.49 -18.26
C ARG A 201 -17.07 11.31 -17.52
N PRO A 202 -18.25 11.53 -18.12
CA PRO A 202 -19.28 12.42 -17.56
C PRO A 202 -19.81 12.00 -16.16
N ASP A 203 -19.59 10.74 -15.80
CA ASP A 203 -20.00 10.09 -14.55
C ASP A 203 -18.86 9.95 -13.53
N ALA A 204 -17.73 10.63 -13.74
CA ALA A 204 -16.51 10.53 -12.93
C ALA A 204 -16.67 11.01 -11.47
N ALA A 205 -17.34 10.19 -10.67
CA ALA A 205 -17.13 10.13 -9.23
C ALA A 205 -15.87 9.31 -8.99
N GLY A 206 -15.11 9.66 -7.95
CA GLY A 206 -13.86 8.97 -7.64
C GLY A 206 -14.00 7.43 -7.61
N LEU A 207 -15.11 6.89 -7.06
CA LEU A 207 -15.44 5.45 -7.06
C LEU A 207 -15.39 4.79 -8.43
N ARG A 208 -15.83 5.49 -9.47
CA ARG A 208 -15.80 4.97 -10.83
C ARG A 208 -14.39 4.93 -11.41
N VAL A 209 -13.50 5.81 -10.97
CA VAL A 209 -12.09 5.81 -11.39
C VAL A 209 -11.40 4.54 -10.89
N ALA A 210 -11.49 4.25 -9.60
CA ALA A 210 -10.91 3.03 -9.05
C ALA A 210 -11.54 1.75 -9.65
N GLN A 211 -12.85 1.75 -9.94
CA GLN A 211 -13.51 0.64 -10.65
C GLN A 211 -12.94 0.44 -12.06
N GLN A 212 -12.67 1.52 -12.78
CA GLN A 212 -12.10 1.44 -14.12
C GLN A 212 -10.65 0.94 -14.12
N LEU A 213 -9.85 1.32 -13.11
CA LEU A 213 -8.50 0.78 -12.93
C LEU A 213 -8.54 -0.74 -12.68
N VAL A 214 -9.46 -1.20 -11.83
CA VAL A 214 -9.68 -2.63 -11.59
C VAL A 214 -10.11 -3.36 -12.88
N CYS A 215 -11.06 -2.79 -13.64
CA CYS A 215 -11.47 -3.37 -14.91
C CYS A 215 -10.30 -3.44 -15.91
N HIS A 216 -9.50 -2.38 -16.01
CA HIS A 216 -8.35 -2.33 -16.89
C HIS A 216 -7.33 -3.41 -16.56
N ALA A 217 -6.99 -3.61 -15.28
CA ALA A 217 -6.08 -4.67 -14.87
C ALA A 217 -6.62 -6.08 -15.19
N LYS A 218 -7.93 -6.31 -15.06
CA LYS A 218 -8.57 -7.57 -15.50
C LYS A 218 -8.50 -7.77 -17.01
N GLU A 219 -8.79 -6.73 -17.78
CA GLU A 219 -8.72 -6.75 -19.25
C GLU A 219 -7.29 -6.96 -19.75
N ALA A 220 -6.30 -6.44 -19.00
CA ALA A 220 -4.87 -6.68 -19.23
C ALA A 220 -4.39 -8.08 -18.82
N GLY A 221 -5.26 -8.93 -18.27
CA GLY A 221 -5.00 -10.34 -18.02
C GLY A 221 -4.73 -10.72 -16.57
N SER A 222 -4.92 -9.81 -15.60
CA SER A 222 -4.80 -10.16 -14.18
C SER A 222 -5.81 -11.23 -13.78
N SER A 223 -5.28 -12.34 -13.25
CA SER A 223 -6.06 -13.45 -12.69
C SER A 223 -6.14 -13.43 -11.16
N ASP A 224 -5.57 -12.40 -10.52
CA ASP A 224 -5.49 -12.30 -9.07
C ASP A 224 -6.63 -11.46 -8.46
N ASN A 225 -6.67 -11.38 -7.14
CA ASN A 225 -7.46 -10.42 -6.41
C ASN A 225 -6.90 -9.01 -6.65
N ILE A 226 -7.79 -8.05 -6.88
CA ILE A 226 -7.39 -6.69 -7.23
C ILE A 226 -8.00 -5.72 -6.22
N THR A 227 -7.12 -5.06 -5.48
CA THR A 227 -7.44 -3.92 -4.63
C THR A 227 -6.75 -2.67 -5.16
N VAL A 228 -7.52 -1.61 -5.38
CA VAL A 228 -6.99 -0.29 -5.71
C VAL A 228 -7.64 0.75 -4.81
N MET A 229 -6.81 1.55 -4.14
CA MET A 229 -7.21 2.70 -3.35
C MET A 229 -6.60 3.97 -3.93
N LEU A 230 -7.45 4.94 -4.24
CA LEU A 230 -7.05 6.23 -4.80
C LEU A 230 -7.37 7.34 -3.78
N VAL A 231 -6.33 8.06 -3.36
CA VAL A 231 -6.43 9.15 -2.39
C VAL A 231 -6.03 10.44 -3.11
N PHE A 232 -7.03 11.26 -3.44
CA PHE A 232 -6.81 12.53 -4.13
C PHE A 232 -6.25 13.57 -3.16
N LEU A 233 -5.08 14.14 -3.46
CA LEU A 233 -4.43 15.19 -2.66
C LEU A 233 -4.81 16.59 -3.14
N ARG A 234 -5.35 16.69 -4.36
CA ARG A 234 -5.96 17.90 -4.91
C ARG A 234 -7.42 17.69 -5.30
N PRO A 235 -8.25 18.76 -5.30
CA PRO A 235 -9.63 18.65 -5.74
C PRO A 235 -9.74 18.10 -7.17
N LEU A 236 -10.67 17.16 -7.39
CA LEU A 236 -10.89 16.51 -8.69
C LEU A 236 -11.04 17.49 -9.86
N LYS A 237 -11.69 18.64 -9.62
CA LYS A 237 -11.90 19.68 -10.65
C LYS A 237 -10.57 20.21 -11.22
N GLN A 238 -9.53 20.32 -10.39
CA GLN A 238 -8.20 20.77 -10.81
C GLN A 238 -7.44 19.70 -11.59
N LEU A 239 -7.77 18.42 -11.38
CA LEU A 239 -7.18 17.30 -12.10
C LEU A 239 -7.79 17.14 -13.50
N VAL A 240 -9.06 17.47 -13.66
CA VAL A 240 -9.78 17.44 -14.96
C VAL A 240 -9.47 18.66 -15.82
N GLY A 241 -9.37 19.85 -15.20
CA GLY A 241 -9.03 21.11 -15.88
C GLY A 241 -7.66 21.60 -15.45
N ARG A 242 -6.59 21.30 -16.20
CA ARG A 242 -5.29 21.94 -15.95
C ARG A 242 -5.35 23.42 -16.31
N SER A 243 -5.70 24.25 -15.33
CA SER A 243 -5.25 25.63 -15.21
C SER A 243 -4.99 25.96 -13.73
N THR A 244 -3.71 26.14 -13.42
CA THR A 244 -3.08 26.85 -12.29
C THR A 244 -3.55 26.58 -10.86
N ALA A 245 -2.55 26.28 -10.02
CA ALA A 245 -2.63 25.88 -8.61
C ALA A 245 -3.59 26.70 -7.75
N ALA A 246 -4.37 26.00 -6.92
CA ALA A 246 -5.05 26.54 -5.76
C ALA A 246 -4.75 25.67 -4.52
N PRO A 247 -5.01 26.17 -3.29
CA PRO A 247 -4.56 25.53 -2.05
C PRO A 247 -5.18 24.14 -1.82
N LEU A 248 -4.44 23.30 -1.09
CA LEU A 248 -4.81 21.95 -0.69
C LEU A 248 -6.18 21.92 0.01
N SER A 249 -7.12 21.13 -0.51
CA SER A 249 -8.39 20.78 0.15
C SER A 249 -8.34 19.35 0.69
N LEU A 250 -9.23 19.00 1.62
CA LEU A 250 -9.34 17.65 2.20
C LEU A 250 -9.27 16.54 1.12
N PRO A 251 -8.49 15.48 1.35
CA PRO A 251 -8.38 14.40 0.39
C PRO A 251 -9.70 13.64 0.24
N SER A 252 -10.12 13.42 -1.00
CA SER A 252 -11.27 12.56 -1.31
C SER A 252 -10.76 11.13 -1.47
N ILE A 253 -11.30 10.21 -0.67
CA ILE A 253 -10.83 8.81 -0.62
C ILE A 253 -11.79 7.94 -1.39
N VAL A 254 -11.23 7.06 -2.19
CA VAL A 254 -11.99 6.11 -2.97
C VAL A 254 -11.30 4.75 -2.93
N THR A 255 -12.07 3.72 -2.62
CA THR A 255 -11.58 2.34 -2.62
C THR A 255 -12.52 1.46 -3.41
N VAL A 256 -11.96 0.57 -4.24
CA VAL A 256 -12.70 -0.47 -4.94
C VAL A 256 -11.93 -1.78 -4.82
N ALA A 257 -12.64 -2.83 -4.39
CA ALA A 257 -12.15 -4.20 -4.35
C ALA A 257 -13.08 -5.10 -5.17
N THR A 258 -12.54 -6.14 -5.80
CA THR A 258 -13.35 -7.18 -6.43
C THR A 258 -14.05 -8.04 -5.38
N PRO A 259 -15.27 -8.57 -5.64
CA PRO A 259 -16.02 -9.33 -4.64
C PRO A 259 -15.49 -10.76 -4.50
N VAL A 260 -14.31 -10.89 -3.88
CA VAL A 260 -13.88 -12.02 -3.05
C VAL A 260 -12.90 -11.40 -2.04
N GLU A 261 -13.33 -11.31 -0.79
CA GLU A 261 -12.57 -10.98 0.43
C GLU A 261 -11.38 -9.99 0.33
N LEU A 262 -11.56 -8.72 0.72
CA LEU A 262 -10.42 -7.83 1.07
C LEU A 262 -10.83 -6.75 2.09
N SER A 263 -9.95 -6.54 3.08
CA SER A 263 -10.12 -5.63 4.21
C SER A 263 -9.40 -4.30 3.95
N ALA A 264 -9.92 -3.50 3.02
CA ALA A 264 -9.42 -2.13 2.84
C ALA A 264 -9.98 -1.23 3.95
N LEU A 265 -9.12 -0.79 4.87
CA LEU A 265 -9.50 0.06 6.00
C LEU A 265 -9.03 1.50 5.76
N THR A 266 -9.94 2.46 5.90
CA THR A 266 -9.62 3.89 6.01
C THR A 266 -9.87 4.30 7.45
N VAL A 267 -8.85 4.84 8.13
CA VAL A 267 -8.98 5.33 9.50
C VAL A 267 -8.42 6.75 9.58
N PHE A 268 -9.24 7.67 10.09
CA PHE A 268 -8.76 8.97 10.57
C PHE A 268 -8.33 8.76 12.02
N LEU A 269 -7.04 8.97 12.30
CA LEU A 269 -6.47 8.85 13.65
C LEU A 269 -6.44 10.22 14.33
#